data_AF-A0A969JTQ1-F1
#
_entry.id   AF-A0A969JTQ1-F1
#
_cell.length_a   1.000
_cell.length_b   1.000
_cell.length_c   1.000
_cell.angle_alpha   90.00
_cell.angle_beta   90.00
_cell.angle_gamma   90.00
#
_symmetry.space_group_name_H-M   'P 1'
#
loop_
_entity.id
_entity.type
_entity.pdbx_description
1 polymer ?
#
loop_
_entity_poly.entity_id
_entity_poly.type
_entity_poly.pdbx_seq_one_letter_code
_entity_poly.pdbx_strand_id
1 'polypeptide(L)' 'MSVQLGFVAGALVSAILNLADRFDLTRMLVTSALFSTLANALIPLLHADYDTALVLRFFTGLGIAGVYTP' A
#
# COMPACT_ATOMS: atom_id res chain seq x y z
N MET A 1 8.26 -11.73 -4.71
CA MET A 1 8.61 -10.85 -3.56
C MET A 1 8.09 -9.40 -3.73
N SER A 2 7.09 -9.12 -4.57
CA SER A 2 6.66 -7.73 -4.86
C SER A 2 5.97 -7.03 -3.69
N VAL A 3 5.13 -7.74 -2.93
CA VAL A 3 4.42 -7.20 -1.76
C VAL A 3 5.41 -6.72 -0.68
N GLN A 4 6.48 -7.49 -0.41
CA GLN A 4 7.47 -7.12 0.62
C GLN A 4 8.25 -5.86 0.22
N LEU A 5 8.65 -5.75 -1.05
CA LEU A 5 9.29 -4.54 -1.56
C LEU A 5 8.36 -3.34 -1.48
N GLY A 6 7.08 -3.52 -1.79
CA GLY A 6 6.05 -2.49 -1.64
C GLY A 6 5.93 -2.01 -0.21
N PHE A 7 5.87 -2.92 0.75
CA PHE A 7 5.80 -2.59 2.18
C PHE A 7 7.01 -1.76 2.63
N VAL A 8 8.24 -2.18 2.28
CA VAL A 8 9.45 -1.44 2.63
C VAL A 8 9.44 -0.04 2.01
N ALA A 9 9.07 0.07 0.73
CA ALA A 9 8.95 1.36 0.06
C ALA A 9 7.91 2.27 0.71
N GLY A 10 6.74 1.73 1.07
CA GLY A 10 5.69 2.48 1.76
C GLY A 10 6.12 2.98 3.14
N ALA A 11 6.83 2.14 3.91
CA ALA A 11 7.37 2.52 5.20
C ALA A 11 8.43 3.63 5.07
N LEU A 12 9.32 3.53 4.09
CA LEU A 12 10.32 4.57 3.78
C LEU A 12 9.66 5.88 3.40
N VAL A 13 8.66 5.87 2.51
CA VAL A 13 7.93 7.08 2.11
C VAL A 13 7.23 7.72 3.32
N SER A 14 6.57 6.91 4.16
CA SER A 14 5.90 7.40 5.38
C SER A 14 6.88 8.06 6.34
N ALA A 15 8.04 7.43 6.57
CA ALA A 15 9.08 7.95 7.44
C ALA A 15 9.74 9.24 6.90
N ILE A 16 10.10 9.26 5.61
CA ILE A 16 10.71 10.45 4.98
C ILE A 16 9.77 11.65 5.03
N LEU A 17 8.48 11.43 4.79
CA LEU A 17 7.48 12.50 4.79
C LEU A 17 6.91 12.81 6.19
N ASN A 18 7.27 12.03 7.22
CA ASN A 18 6.68 12.07 8.56
C ASN A 18 5.15 12.08 8.50
N LEU A 19 4.58 11.15 7.72
CA LEU A 19 3.16 11.14 7.39
C LEU A 19 2.28 10.97 8.65
N ALA A 20 2.78 10.18 9.61
CA ALA A 20 2.14 9.94 10.90
C ALA A 20 1.94 11.22 11.74
N ASP A 21 2.89 12.16 11.66
CA ASP A 21 2.83 13.42 12.42
C ASP A 21 2.03 14.50 11.70
N ARG A 22 1.81 14.35 10.39
CA ARG A 22 1.16 15.37 9.54
C ARG A 22 -0.34 15.17 9.38
N PHE A 23 -0.83 13.94 9.51
CA PHE A 23 -2.22 13.61 9.26
C PHE A 23 -2.86 12.93 10.47
N ASP A 24 -4.18 13.08 10.61
CA ASP A 24 -4.95 12.30 11.59
C ASP A 24 -4.72 10.81 11.36
N LEU A 25 -4.31 10.08 12.40
CA LEU A 25 -4.02 8.64 12.34
C LEU A 25 -5.18 7.86 11.72
N THR A 26 -6.41 8.12 12.15
CA THR A 26 -7.62 7.46 11.62
C THR A 26 -7.78 7.67 10.11
N ARG A 27 -7.56 8.90 9.62
CA ARG A 27 -7.67 9.20 8.19
C ARG A 27 -6.59 8.47 7.42
N MET A 28 -5.36 8.51 7.92
CA MET A 28 -4.21 7.84 7.30
C MET A 28 -4.41 6.32 7.21
N LEU A 29 -4.92 5.69 8.27
CA LEU A 29 -5.25 4.26 8.29
C LEU A 29 -6.33 3.92 7.26
N VAL A 30 -7.44 4.66 7.25
CA VAL A 30 -8.56 4.41 6.32
C VAL A 30 -8.12 4.60 4.87
N THR A 31 -7.40 5.67 4.54
CA THR A 31 -6.94 5.91 3.17
C THR A 31 -5.95 4.85 2.70
N SER A 32 -5.06 4.39 3.59
CA SER A 32 -4.07 3.35 3.28
C SER A 32 -4.72 1.98 3.08
N ALA A 33 -5.69 1.64 3.94
CA ALA A 33 -6.48 0.42 3.83
C ALA A 33 -7.32 0.38 2.55
N LEU A 34 -7.99 1.48 2.21
CA LEU A 34 -8.76 1.61 0.98
C LEU A 34 -7.86 1.46 -0.25
N PHE A 35 -6.71 2.15 -0.27
CA PHE A 35 -5.75 2.05 -1.37
C PHE A 35 -5.25 0.60 -1.57
N SER A 36 -4.85 -0.07 -0.49
CA SER A 36 -4.37 -1.45 -0.56
C SER A 36 -5.46 -2.42 -1.03
N THR A 37 -6.68 -2.24 -0.51
CA THR A 37 -7.84 -3.06 -0.89
C THR A 37 -8.17 -2.90 -2.37
N LEU A 38 -8.19 -1.67 -2.88
CA LEU A 38 -8.44 -1.39 -4.30
C LEU A 38 -7.36 -2.00 -5.19
N ALA A 39 -6.08 -1.80 -4.87
CA ALA A 39 -4.97 -2.38 -5.62
C ALA A 39 -5.05 -3.91 -5.67
N ASN A 40 -5.40 -4.54 -4.54
CA ASN A 40 -5.55 -5.99 -4.47
C ASN A 40 -6.79 -6.50 -5.21
N ALA A 41 -7.93 -5.80 -5.12
CA ALA A 41 -9.17 -6.16 -5.78
C ALA A 41 -9.07 -6.07 -7.32
N LEU A 42 -8.28 -5.14 -7.84
CA LEU A 42 -8.05 -4.98 -9.28
C LEU A 42 -7.41 -6.21 -9.93
N ILE A 43 -6.64 -7.02 -9.19
CA ILE A 43 -5.98 -8.21 -9.74
C ILE A 43 -7.00 -9.21 -10.32
N PRO A 44 -7.98 -9.73 -9.55
CA PRO A 44 -9.01 -10.60 -10.10
C PRO A 44 -10.00 -9.86 -11.00
N LEU A 45 -10.36 -8.60 -10.70
CA LEU A 45 -11.35 -7.84 -11.48
C LEU A 45 -10.89 -7.60 -12.92
N LEU A 46 -9.59 -7.37 -13.14
CA LEU A 46 -9.02 -7.11 -14.46
C LEU A 46 -8.47 -8.37 -15.15
N HIS A 47 -8.55 -9.55 -14.50
CA HIS A 47 -7.86 -10.75 -14.96
C HIS A 47 -6.38 -10.48 -15.27
N ALA A 48 -5.70 -9.80 -14.35
CA ALA A 48 -4.35 -9.30 -14.56
C ALA A 48 -3.38 -10.43 -14.94
N ASP A 49 -2.59 -10.20 -15.98
CA ASP A 49 -1.45 -11.04 -16.34
C ASP A 49 -0.36 -10.97 -15.26
N TYR A 50 0.66 -11.82 -15.37
CA TYR A 50 1.69 -11.98 -14.36
C TYR A 50 2.39 -10.65 -14.01
N ASP A 51 2.76 -9.86 -15.00
CA ASP A 51 3.51 -8.61 -14.78
C ASP A 51 2.62 -7.55 -14.14
N THR A 52 1.39 -7.39 -14.64
CA THR A 52 0.40 -6.48 -14.05
C THR A 52 0.06 -6.89 -12.61
N ALA A 53 -0.07 -8.19 -12.33
CA ALA A 53 -0.31 -8.69 -10.99
C ALA A 53 0.87 -8.40 -10.05
N LEU A 54 2.13 -8.49 -10.52
CA LEU A 54 3.29 -8.12 -9.71
C LEU A 54 3.28 -6.64 -9.32
N VAL A 55 2.95 -5.75 -10.26
CA VAL A 55 2.85 -4.31 -10.03
C VAL A 55 1.73 -3.99 -9.05
N LEU A 56 0.53 -4.56 -9.24
CA LEU A 56 -0.59 -4.37 -8.32
C LEU A 56 -0.27 -4.88 -6.92
N ARG A 57 0.40 -6.03 -6.79
CA ARG A 57 0.87 -6.58 -5.51
C ARG A 57 1.90 -5.69 -4.82
N PHE A 58 2.76 -5.02 -5.57
CA PHE A 58 3.67 -4.00 -5.01
C PHE A 58 2.87 -2.85 -4.39
N PHE A 59 1.87 -2.31 -5.10
CA PHE A 59 1.01 -1.25 -4.56
C PHE A 59 0.18 -1.70 -3.37
N THR A 60 -0.31 -2.94 -3.36
CA THR A 60 -0.96 -3.54 -2.18
C THR A 60 -0.03 -3.49 -0.96
N GLY A 61 1.23 -3.93 -1.12
CA GLY A 61 2.24 -3.88 -0.05
C GLY A 61 2.53 -2.46 0.41
N LEU A 62 2.63 -1.51 -0.52
CA LEU A 62 2.84 -0.08 -0.23
C LEU A 62 1.72 0.49 0.64
N GLY A 63 0.46 0.18 0.33
CA GLY A 63 -0.68 0.59 1.14
C GLY A 63 -0.69 -0.05 2.54
N ILE A 64 -0.30 -1.32 2.65
CA ILE A 64 -0.25 -2.04 3.93
C ILE A 64 0.71 -1.37 4.93
N ALA A 65 1.83 -0.80 4.45
CA ALA A 65 2.76 -0.08 5.32
C ALA A 65 2.11 1.08 6.09
N GLY A 66 1.18 1.80 5.45
CA GLY A 66 0.43 2.88 6.08
C GLY A 66 -0.57 2.40 7.15
N VAL A 67 -1.02 1.15 7.07
CA VAL A 67 -1.90 0.53 8.09
C VAL A 67 -1.11 0.08 9.32
N TYR A 68 0.15 -0.29 9.15
CA TYR A 68 1.05 -0.73 10.23
C TYR A 68 1.86 0.42 10.86
N THR A 69 1.47 1.67 10.64
CA THR A 69 2.14 2.82 11.27
C THR A 69 1.84 2.82 12.77
N PRO A 70 2.86 2.81 13.65
CA PRO A 70 2.70 2.87 15.10
C PRO A 70 2.25 4.24 15.60
#